data_AF-A0A1I7NQR4-F1
#
_entry.id   AF-A0A1I7NQR4-F1
#
_cell.length_a   1.000
_cell.length_b   1.000
_cell.length_c   1.000
_cell.angle_alpha   90.00
_cell.angle_beta   90.00
_cell.angle_gamma   90.00
#
_symmetry.space_group_name_H-M   'P 1'
#
loop_
_entity.id
_entity.type
_entity.pdbx_description
1 polymer ?
#
loop_
_entity_poly.entity_id
_entity_poly.type
_entity_poly.pdbx_seq_one_letter_code
_entity_poly.pdbx_strand_id
1 'polypeptide(L)'
;METPYPGLEFGPAELAAVMRGIYDELIEFATTPAFQSMYFELMSLPTKDRFAFVLDVVLSPEERRRRGVEPPDGILIQTSAFGDRRPTLFVIKKFLPQRYHTAWENLNITFDNHYDDKSVSRDPGMAWRPPLPVALQGAVMSGGVDLDSLPNDIGVGSALFELPEIRSVEP
;
A
#
# COMPACT_ATOMS: atom_id res chain seq x y z
N MET A 1 -34.51 -8.38 -9.08
CA MET A 1 -34.36 -7.75 -7.76
C MET A 1 -34.02 -6.30 -8.01
N GLU A 2 -34.87 -5.37 -7.61
CA GLU A 2 -34.51 -3.94 -7.62
C GLU A 2 -33.38 -3.72 -6.60
N THR A 3 -32.32 -3.05 -7.04
CA THR A 3 -31.18 -2.73 -6.18
C THR A 3 -31.59 -1.57 -5.26
N PRO A 4 -31.26 -1.57 -3.96
CA PRO A 4 -31.57 -0.46 -3.06
C PRO A 4 -30.76 0.82 -3.36
N TYR A 5 -29.91 0.78 -4.38
CA TYR A 5 -29.04 1.86 -4.82
C TYR A 5 -29.41 2.26 -6.25
N PRO A 6 -30.26 3.29 -6.41
CA PRO A 6 -30.67 3.78 -7.73
C PRO A 6 -29.44 4.13 -8.58
N GLY A 7 -29.40 3.62 -9.81
CA GLY A 7 -28.31 3.86 -10.76
C GLY A 7 -27.18 2.82 -10.74
N LEU A 8 -27.25 1.80 -9.88
CA LEU A 8 -26.35 0.63 -9.96
C LEU A 8 -27.06 -0.55 -10.63
N GLU A 9 -26.40 -1.12 -11.65
CA GLU A 9 -26.86 -2.30 -12.40
C GLU A 9 -26.63 -3.63 -11.67
N PHE A 10 -26.04 -3.59 -10.47
CA PHE A 10 -25.64 -4.76 -9.69
C PHE A 10 -26.00 -4.57 -8.21
N GLY A 11 -26.18 -5.68 -7.50
CA GLY A 11 -26.48 -5.68 -6.06
C GLY A 11 -25.24 -5.87 -5.17
N PRO A 12 -25.33 -5.56 -3.86
CA PRO A 12 -24.23 -5.77 -2.92
C PRO A 12 -23.71 -7.21 -2.85
N ALA A 13 -24.60 -8.21 -2.94
CA ALA A 13 -24.22 -9.62 -2.88
C ALA A 13 -23.37 -10.04 -4.09
N GLU A 14 -23.69 -9.52 -5.27
CA GLU A 14 -22.94 -9.78 -6.50
C GLU A 14 -21.57 -9.09 -6.46
N LEU A 15 -21.53 -7.81 -6.07
CA LEU A 15 -20.26 -7.09 -5.90
C LEU A 15 -19.35 -7.81 -4.89
N ALA A 16 -19.89 -8.22 -3.74
CA ALA A 16 -19.14 -8.96 -2.73
C ALA A 16 -18.60 -10.31 -3.26
N ALA A 17 -19.37 -11.03 -4.09
CA ALA A 17 -18.92 -12.27 -4.70
C ALA A 17 -17.74 -12.03 -5.66
N VAL A 18 -17.80 -10.98 -6.48
CA VAL A 18 -16.68 -10.60 -7.36
C VAL A 18 -15.46 -10.15 -6.56
N MET A 19 -15.66 -9.35 -5.51
CA MET A 19 -14.57 -8.90 -4.66
C MET A 19 -13.85 -10.09 -4.00
N ARG A 20 -14.59 -11.10 -3.54
CA ARG A 20 -14.00 -12.33 -2.98
C ARG A 20 -13.14 -13.07 -3.99
N GLY A 21 -13.63 -13.27 -5.22
CA GLY A 21 -12.84 -13.94 -6.26
C GLY A 21 -11.54 -13.19 -6.57
N ILE A 22 -11.58 -11.86 -6.62
CA ILE A 22 -10.36 -11.05 -6.79
C ILE A 22 -9.42 -11.17 -5.59
N TYR A 23 -9.94 -11.19 -4.36
CA TYR A 23 -9.11 -11.43 -3.17
C TYR A 23 -8.48 -12.82 -3.18
N ASP A 24 -9.19 -13.86 -3.64
CA ASP A 24 -8.63 -15.21 -3.77
C ASP A 24 -7.41 -15.19 -4.70
N GLU A 25 -7.48 -14.50 -5.84
CA GLU A 25 -6.32 -14.34 -6.75
C GLU A 25 -5.15 -13.57 -6.11
N LEU A 26 -5.43 -12.48 -5.40
CA LEU A 26 -4.39 -11.71 -4.71
C LEU A 26 -3.71 -12.52 -3.60
N ILE A 27 -4.50 -13.29 -2.84
CA ILE A 27 -4.02 -14.18 -1.77
C ILE A 27 -3.20 -15.32 -2.37
N GLU A 28 -3.68 -15.96 -3.45
CA GLU A 28 -2.95 -17.02 -4.15
C GLU A 28 -1.57 -16.52 -4.59
N PHE A 29 -1.50 -15.35 -5.22
CA PHE A 29 -0.22 -14.74 -5.61
C PHE A 29 0.69 -14.45 -4.41
N ALA A 30 0.16 -13.80 -3.36
CA ALA A 30 0.91 -13.42 -2.16
C ALA A 30 1.40 -14.63 -1.34
N THR A 31 0.75 -15.78 -1.51
CA THR A 31 1.07 -17.03 -0.79
C THR A 31 1.94 -17.98 -1.62
N THR A 32 2.35 -17.59 -2.83
CA THR A 32 3.37 -18.35 -3.57
C THR A 32 4.69 -18.42 -2.79
N PRO A 33 5.44 -19.54 -2.87
CA PRO A 33 6.73 -19.65 -2.18
C PRO A 33 7.74 -18.56 -2.58
N ALA A 34 7.75 -18.17 -3.86
CA ALA A 34 8.64 -17.12 -4.37
C ALA A 34 8.31 -15.75 -3.76
N PHE A 35 7.02 -15.37 -3.74
CA PHE A 35 6.59 -14.11 -3.14
C PHE A 35 6.88 -14.11 -1.63
N GLN A 36 6.55 -15.19 -0.92
CA GLN A 36 6.82 -15.31 0.51
C GLN A 36 8.32 -15.23 0.83
N SER A 37 9.18 -15.88 0.04
CA SER A 37 10.63 -15.78 0.21
C SER A 37 11.14 -14.35 0.03
N MET A 38 10.68 -13.64 -1.00
CA MET A 38 11.03 -12.23 -1.21
C MET A 38 10.51 -11.33 -0.07
N TYR A 39 9.30 -11.61 0.42
CA TYR A 39 8.73 -10.89 1.55
C TYR A 39 9.48 -11.15 2.85
N PHE A 40 9.89 -12.39 3.12
CA PHE A 40 10.71 -12.71 4.31
C PHE A 40 12.10 -12.07 4.23
N GLU A 41 12.72 -12.01 3.04
CA GLU A 41 13.96 -11.26 2.81
C GLU A 41 13.75 -9.79 3.18
N LEU A 42 12.73 -9.13 2.63
CA LEU A 42 12.35 -7.75 2.97
C LEU A 42 12.19 -7.57 4.49
N MET A 43 11.43 -8.45 5.16
CA MET A 43 11.15 -8.31 6.59
C MET A 43 12.36 -8.64 7.48
N SER A 44 13.38 -9.32 6.96
CA SER A 44 14.64 -9.56 7.68
C SER A 44 15.57 -8.34 7.71
N LEU A 45 15.33 -7.36 6.85
CA LEU A 45 16.08 -6.10 6.83
C LEU A 45 15.69 -5.19 8.00
N PRO A 46 16.61 -4.32 8.46
CA PRO A 46 16.28 -3.22 9.36
C PRO A 46 15.14 -2.36 8.78
N THR A 47 14.22 -1.92 9.64
CA THR A 47 13.01 -1.15 9.27
C THR A 47 13.28 -0.01 8.29
N LYS A 48 14.39 0.73 8.47
CA LYS A 48 14.80 1.87 7.64
C LYS A 48 15.23 1.49 6.21
N ASP A 49 15.74 0.28 6.01
CA ASP A 49 16.31 -0.18 4.75
C ASP A 49 15.23 -0.84 3.86
N ARG A 50 14.07 -1.18 4.43
CA ARG A 50 12.97 -1.87 3.75
C ARG A 50 12.38 -1.10 2.58
N PHE A 51 12.25 0.22 2.70
CA PHE A 51 11.69 1.02 1.60
C PHE A 51 12.62 1.05 0.38
N ALA A 52 13.95 1.12 0.59
CA ALA A 52 14.92 1.00 -0.49
C ALA A 52 14.82 -0.37 -1.18
N PHE A 53 14.72 -1.47 -0.41
CA PHE A 53 14.49 -2.80 -0.97
C PHE A 53 13.21 -2.88 -1.80
N VAL A 54 12.14 -2.20 -1.39
CA VAL A 54 10.90 -2.15 -2.19
C VAL A 54 11.15 -1.53 -3.56
N LEU A 55 11.86 -0.40 -3.61
CA LEU A 55 12.17 0.28 -4.87
C LEU A 55 13.07 -0.57 -5.76
N ASP A 56 14.15 -1.11 -5.18
CA ASP A 56 15.20 -1.78 -5.93
C ASP A 56 14.84 -3.22 -6.34
N VAL A 57 14.04 -3.91 -5.52
CA VAL A 57 13.72 -5.34 -5.71
C VAL A 57 12.24 -5.55 -6.00
N VAL A 58 11.35 -5.11 -5.10
CA VAL A 58 9.92 -5.44 -5.20
C VAL A 58 9.27 -4.79 -6.42
N LEU A 59 9.61 -3.53 -6.71
CA LEU A 59 9.07 -2.79 -7.86
C LEU A 59 9.85 -3.04 -9.15
N SER A 60 11.06 -3.56 -9.09
CA SER A 60 11.87 -3.90 -10.28
C SER A 60 11.34 -5.17 -10.98
N PRO A 61 10.85 -5.06 -12.24
CA PRO A 61 10.42 -6.24 -13.00
C PRO A 61 11.53 -7.27 -13.22
N GLU A 62 12.77 -6.80 -13.34
CA GLU A 62 13.94 -7.66 -13.53
C GLU A 62 14.24 -8.49 -12.28
N GLU A 63 14.33 -7.83 -11.12
CA GLU A 63 14.63 -8.52 -9.85
C GLU A 63 13.51 -9.47 -9.43
N ARG A 64 12.26 -9.12 -9.74
CA ARG A 64 11.09 -9.98 -9.58
C ARG A 64 11.19 -11.25 -10.44
N ARG A 65 11.46 -11.10 -11.74
CA ARG A 65 11.64 -12.24 -12.66
C ARG A 65 12.79 -13.14 -12.20
N ARG A 66 13.92 -12.55 -11.79
CA ARG A 66 15.08 -13.30 -11.28
C ARG A 66 14.74 -14.16 -10.05
N ARG A 67 13.77 -13.72 -9.24
CA ARG A 67 13.28 -14.43 -8.04
C ARG A 67 12.06 -15.33 -8.31
N GLY A 68 11.57 -15.38 -9.56
CA GLY A 68 10.35 -16.12 -9.90
C GLY A 68 9.07 -15.50 -9.33
N VAL A 69 9.07 -14.19 -9.05
CA VAL A 69 7.90 -13.44 -8.57
C VAL A 69 7.27 -12.70 -9.75
N GLU A 70 6.50 -13.40 -10.57
CA GLU A 70 5.79 -12.79 -11.69
C GLU A 70 4.32 -12.57 -11.31
N PRO A 71 3.85 -11.31 -11.24
CA PRO A 71 2.44 -11.02 -11.01
C PRO A 71 1.59 -11.62 -12.14
N PRO A 72 0.51 -12.36 -11.81
CA PRO A 72 -0.48 -12.78 -12.80
C PRO A 72 -1.13 -11.59 -13.52
N ASP A 73 -1.79 -11.87 -14.64
CA ASP A 73 -2.45 -10.86 -15.45
C ASP A 73 -3.41 -9.97 -14.64
N GLY A 74 -3.20 -8.66 -14.73
CA GLY A 74 -3.99 -7.65 -14.04
C GLY A 74 -3.63 -7.41 -12.57
N ILE A 75 -2.72 -8.20 -11.98
CA ILE A 75 -2.16 -7.91 -10.65
C ILE A 75 -0.99 -6.94 -10.81
N LEU A 76 -1.08 -5.81 -10.13
CA LEU A 76 -0.07 -4.75 -10.10
C LEU A 76 0.59 -4.70 -8.73
N ILE A 77 1.90 -4.47 -8.71
CA ILE A 77 2.67 -4.18 -7.51
C ILE A 77 3.11 -2.72 -7.58
N GLN A 78 2.78 -1.93 -6.56
CA GLN A 78 3.12 -0.52 -6.51
C GLN A 78 3.29 -0.03 -5.07
N THR A 79 4.00 1.07 -4.87
CA THR A 79 3.99 1.81 -3.60
C THR A 79 2.67 2.56 -3.41
N SER A 80 2.26 2.77 -2.15
CA SER A 80 1.07 3.52 -1.79
C SER A 80 1.29 4.28 -0.47
N ALA A 81 0.54 5.35 -0.28
CA ALA A 81 0.46 6.12 0.97
C ALA A 81 -1.00 6.33 1.32
N PHE A 82 -1.33 6.35 2.62
CA PHE A 82 -2.69 6.49 3.12
C PHE A 82 -2.80 7.68 4.06
N GLY A 83 -4.00 8.28 4.15
CA GLY A 83 -4.25 9.46 4.98
C GLY A 83 -4.03 9.22 6.48
N ASP A 84 -4.22 7.98 6.91
CA ASP A 84 -4.01 7.49 8.29
C ASP A 84 -2.52 7.29 8.66
N ARG A 85 -1.59 7.60 7.75
CA ARG A 85 -0.14 7.56 7.98
C ARG A 85 0.43 6.21 8.39
N ARG A 86 -0.29 5.10 8.18
CA ARG A 86 0.31 3.77 8.34
C ARG A 86 1.53 3.64 7.42
N PRO A 87 2.64 3.02 7.87
CA PRO A 87 3.91 3.02 7.15
C PRO A 87 3.92 2.00 6.02
N THR A 88 3.08 2.20 5.02
CA THR A 88 2.94 1.28 3.88
C THR A 88 4.24 1.21 3.08
N LEU A 89 4.70 -0.01 2.85
CA LEU A 89 5.83 -0.30 1.97
C LEU A 89 5.35 -0.41 0.53
N PHE A 90 4.41 -1.32 0.28
CA PHE A 90 3.82 -1.52 -1.04
C PHE A 90 2.44 -2.18 -0.95
N VAL A 91 1.74 -2.21 -2.06
CA VAL A 91 0.48 -2.93 -2.23
C VAL A 91 0.57 -3.83 -3.44
N ILE A 92 -0.11 -4.97 -3.37
CA ILE A 92 -0.55 -5.69 -4.56
C ILE A 92 -2.01 -5.36 -4.80
N LYS A 93 -2.39 -5.06 -6.03
CA LYS A 93 -3.76 -4.67 -6.36
C LYS A 93 -4.23 -5.25 -7.68
N LYS A 94 -5.55 -5.37 -7.82
CA LYS A 94 -6.23 -5.71 -9.07
C LYS A 94 -7.48 -4.87 -9.20
N PHE A 95 -7.71 -4.35 -10.41
CA PHE A 95 -8.92 -3.59 -10.73
C PHE A 95 -10.12 -4.54 -10.85
N LEU A 96 -11.28 -4.10 -10.35
CA LEU A 96 -12.53 -4.79 -10.65
C LEU A 96 -12.87 -4.64 -12.14
N PRO A 97 -13.76 -5.47 -12.70
CA PRO A 97 -14.36 -5.20 -14.00
C PRO A 97 -15.00 -3.80 -14.06
N GLN A 98 -14.89 -3.12 -15.20
CA GLN A 98 -15.32 -1.72 -15.40
C GLN A 98 -16.73 -1.41 -14.89
N ARG A 99 -17.66 -2.36 -15.06
CA ARG A 99 -19.05 -2.24 -14.61
C ARG A 99 -19.20 -1.95 -13.12
N TYR A 100 -18.21 -2.27 -12.28
CA TYR A 100 -18.26 -2.05 -10.83
C TYR A 100 -17.59 -0.74 -10.38
N HIS A 101 -16.86 -0.05 -11.27
CA HIS A 101 -16.02 1.11 -10.90
C HIS A 101 -16.82 2.29 -10.34
N THR A 102 -18.11 2.39 -10.66
CA THR A 102 -19.01 3.39 -10.07
C THR A 102 -19.19 3.21 -8.56
N ALA A 103 -18.98 2.00 -8.04
CA ALA A 103 -19.05 1.70 -6.61
C ALA A 103 -17.66 1.41 -6.01
N TRP A 104 -16.81 0.66 -6.74
CA TRP A 104 -15.49 0.25 -6.28
C TRP A 104 -14.57 -0.02 -7.47
N GLU A 105 -13.41 0.61 -7.49
CA GLU A 105 -12.51 0.56 -8.66
C GLU A 105 -11.52 -0.62 -8.59
N ASN A 106 -10.91 -0.83 -7.43
CA ASN A 106 -9.84 -1.82 -7.25
C ASN A 106 -9.82 -2.40 -5.84
N LEU A 107 -9.20 -3.56 -5.71
CA LEU A 107 -8.90 -4.19 -4.42
C LEU A 107 -7.39 -4.31 -4.25
N ASN A 108 -6.95 -4.21 -3.01
CA ASN A 108 -5.55 -4.31 -2.66
C ASN A 108 -5.33 -5.15 -1.40
N ILE A 109 -4.16 -5.76 -1.32
CA ILE A 109 -3.54 -6.25 -0.09
C ILE A 109 -2.35 -5.34 0.18
N THR A 110 -2.33 -4.75 1.36
CA THR A 110 -1.30 -3.79 1.78
C THR A 110 -0.24 -4.50 2.60
N PHE A 111 1.02 -4.21 2.30
CA PHE A 111 2.19 -4.69 3.04
C PHE A 111 2.82 -3.47 3.70
N ASP A 112 2.66 -3.41 5.02
CA ASP A 112 3.18 -2.32 5.82
C ASP A 112 4.56 -2.64 6.38
N ASN A 113 5.29 -1.59 6.73
CA ASN A 113 6.47 -1.72 7.56
C ASN A 113 6.07 -2.15 8.97
N HIS A 114 7.03 -2.49 9.82
CA HIS A 114 6.72 -2.78 11.21
C HIS A 114 6.25 -1.51 11.93
N TYR A 115 5.10 -1.59 12.59
CA TYR A 115 4.56 -0.56 13.48
C TYR A 115 3.83 -1.21 14.66
N ASP A 116 3.64 -0.47 15.74
CA ASP A 116 2.74 -0.89 16.82
C ASP A 116 1.30 -0.55 16.39
N ASP A 117 0.42 -1.54 16.29
CA ASP A 117 -0.98 -1.29 15.91
C ASP A 117 -1.69 -0.28 16.83
N LYS A 118 -1.20 -0.13 18.07
CA LYS A 118 -1.70 0.86 19.02
C LYS A 118 -1.20 2.28 18.74
N SER A 119 -0.12 2.45 17.99
CA SER A 119 0.42 3.77 17.63
C SER A 119 -0.33 4.39 16.46
N VAL A 120 -1.04 3.59 15.66
CA VAL A 120 -1.85 4.11 14.54
C VAL A 120 -3.17 4.64 15.06
N SER A 121 -3.46 5.91 14.77
CA SER A 121 -4.72 6.53 15.14
C SER A 121 -5.91 5.83 14.47
N ARG A 122 -6.87 5.37 15.27
CA ARG A 122 -8.15 4.81 14.80
C ARG A 122 -9.24 5.85 14.62
N ASP A 123 -8.91 7.13 14.76
CA ASP A 123 -9.85 8.21 14.51
C ASP A 123 -10.23 8.21 13.01
N PRO A 124 -11.52 7.97 12.67
CA PRO A 124 -11.97 7.94 11.28
C PRO A 124 -11.67 9.24 10.54
N GLY A 125 -11.60 10.39 11.24
CA GLY A 125 -11.26 11.69 10.68
C GLY A 125 -9.84 11.74 10.09
N MET A 126 -8.92 10.91 10.59
CA MET A 126 -7.53 10.84 10.12
C MET A 126 -7.42 10.20 8.74
N ALA A 127 -8.24 9.19 8.48
CA ALA A 127 -8.27 8.49 7.19
C ALA A 127 -8.67 9.41 6.03
N TRP A 128 -9.36 10.52 6.32
CA TRP A 128 -9.77 11.52 5.34
C TRP A 128 -8.69 12.56 5.02
N ARG A 129 -7.54 12.52 5.69
CA ARG A 129 -6.43 13.42 5.38
C ARG A 129 -5.85 13.09 4.00
N PRO A 130 -5.31 14.10 3.29
CA PRO A 130 -4.51 13.83 2.11
C PRO A 130 -3.36 12.87 2.46
N PRO A 131 -3.17 11.78 1.68
CA PRO A 131 -2.01 10.94 1.86
C PRO A 131 -0.73 11.72 1.55
N LEU A 132 0.38 11.31 2.15
CA LEU A 132 1.69 11.86 1.80
C LEU A 132 2.03 11.55 0.34
N PRO A 133 2.84 12.39 -0.33
CA PRO A 133 3.58 11.94 -1.49
C PRO A 133 4.41 10.71 -1.13
N VAL A 134 4.31 9.64 -1.93
CA VAL A 134 4.99 8.36 -1.67
C VAL A 134 6.50 8.55 -1.46
N ALA A 135 7.14 9.41 -2.25
CA ALA A 135 8.57 9.69 -2.11
C ALA A 135 8.91 10.29 -0.74
N LEU A 136 8.05 11.17 -0.21
CA LEU A 136 8.23 11.76 1.11
C LEU A 136 8.02 10.72 2.21
N GLN A 137 6.93 9.93 2.15
CA GLN A 137 6.70 8.84 3.10
C GLN A 137 7.91 7.88 3.14
N GLY A 138 8.41 7.49 1.97
CA GLY A 138 9.60 6.66 1.84
C GLY A 138 10.85 7.27 2.49
N ALA A 139 11.12 8.54 2.23
CA ALA A 139 12.26 9.26 2.82
C ALA A 139 12.16 9.34 4.34
N VAL A 140 10.97 9.64 4.88
CA VAL A 140 10.73 9.71 6.34
C VAL A 140 10.89 8.33 6.99
N MET A 141 10.33 7.28 6.37
CA MET A 141 10.48 5.90 6.83
C MET A 141 11.96 5.45 6.83
N SER A 142 12.72 5.78 5.79
CA SER A 142 14.15 5.48 5.74
C SER A 142 14.99 6.33 6.70
N GLY A 143 14.51 7.51 7.08
CA GLY A 143 15.08 8.31 8.16
C GLY A 143 14.77 7.78 9.56
N GLY A 144 13.91 6.77 9.70
CA GLY A 144 13.46 6.25 11.00
C GLY A 144 12.55 7.22 11.77
N VAL A 145 11.97 8.19 11.07
CA VAL A 145 11.08 9.20 11.66
C VAL A 145 9.64 8.68 11.66
N ASP A 146 8.90 8.99 12.72
CA ASP A 146 7.50 8.64 12.85
C ASP A 146 6.62 9.46 11.89
N LEU A 147 5.78 8.80 11.09
CA LEU A 147 4.92 9.44 10.10
C LEU A 147 3.82 10.29 10.73
N ASP A 148 3.37 9.96 11.95
CA ASP A 148 2.37 10.73 12.69
C ASP A 148 2.93 12.02 13.29
N SER A 149 4.26 12.15 13.36
CA SER A 149 4.92 13.40 13.79
C SER A 149 4.86 14.50 12.72
N LEU A 150 4.50 14.15 11.47
CA LEU A 150 4.45 15.08 10.36
C LEU A 150 3.19 15.96 10.40
N PRO A 151 3.29 17.24 9.99
CA PRO A 151 2.12 18.11 9.87
C PRO A 151 1.02 17.55 8.96
N ASN A 152 -0.23 17.80 9.35
CA ASN A 152 -1.42 17.26 8.68
C ASN A 152 -1.72 17.91 7.32
N ASP A 153 -1.14 19.08 7.06
CA ASP A 153 -1.29 19.85 5.83
C ASP A 153 -0.33 19.41 4.71
N ILE A 154 0.62 18.52 5.02
CA ILE A 154 1.48 17.89 4.01
C ILE A 154 0.69 16.80 3.27
N GLY A 155 0.52 16.96 1.96
CA GLY A 155 -0.22 16.01 1.12
C GLY A 155 0.19 15.97 -0.35
N VAL A 156 -0.47 15.12 -1.13
CA VAL A 156 -0.33 15.03 -2.60
C VAL A 156 -0.55 16.41 -3.23
N GLY A 157 0.51 16.96 -3.85
CA GLY A 157 0.50 18.29 -4.47
C GLY A 157 1.33 19.36 -3.76
N SER A 158 1.93 19.06 -2.60
CA SER A 158 2.94 19.94 -2.01
C SER A 158 4.22 19.94 -2.87
N ALA A 159 4.44 21.04 -3.57
CA ALA A 159 5.64 21.26 -4.38
C ALA A 159 6.87 21.28 -3.46
N LEU A 160 7.90 20.48 -3.81
CA LEU A 160 9.30 20.61 -3.35
C LEU A 160 9.45 20.91 -1.85
N PHE A 161 9.38 19.89 -1.00
CA PHE A 161 9.86 20.01 0.37
C PHE A 161 11.40 19.97 0.38
N GLU A 162 12.01 21.08 0.79
CA GLU A 162 13.32 21.04 1.46
C GLU A 162 13.12 20.28 2.77
N LEU A 163 13.79 19.13 2.91
CA LEU A 163 13.74 18.34 4.13
C LEU A 163 14.28 19.20 5.30
N PRO A 164 13.53 19.36 6.41
CA PRO A 164 14.11 19.98 7.60
C PRO A 164 15.28 19.13 8.09
N GLU A 165 16.37 19.78 8.49
CA GLU A 165 17.59 19.13 8.98
C GLU A 165 17.24 18.05 10.01
N ILE A 166 17.44 16.79 9.63
CA ILE A 166 17.30 15.64 10.51
C ILE A 166 18.43 15.77 11.54
N ARG A 167 18.10 16.27 12.74
CA ARG A 167 19.01 16.17 13.89
C ARG A 167 19.09 14.71 14.29
N SER A 168 20.20 14.07 13.95
CA SER A 168 20.59 12.77 14.48
C SER A 168 20.52 12.81 16.00
N VAL A 169 19.72 11.93 16.59
CA VAL A 169 19.84 11.60 18.01
C VAL A 169 21.10 10.76 18.13
N GLU A 170 22.16 11.35 18.66
CA GLU A 170 23.41 10.67 19.00
C GLU A 170 23.19 9.61 20.12
N PRO A 171 24.05 8.58 20.18
CA PRO A 171 23.75 7.27 20.80
C PRO A 171 23.59 7.24 22.32
#